data_AF-A0A1E5C523-F1
#
_entry.id   AF-A0A1E5C523-F1
#
_cell.length_a   1.000
_cell.length_b   1.000
_cell.length_c   1.000
_cell.angle_alpha   90.00
_cell.angle_beta   90.00
_cell.angle_gamma   90.00
#
_symmetry.space_group_name_H-M   'P 1'
#
loop_
_entity.id
_entity.type
_entity.pdbx_description
1 polymer ?
#
loop_
_entity_poly.entity_id
_entity_poly.type
_entity_poly.pdbx_seq_one_letter_code
_entity_poly.pdbx_strand_id
1 'polypeptide(L)'
;MIKTLLTTAILAGSLISAQAMANCAGNVYSMNAGRGHVGLLLDVQEAKQMSSQYFSDAGDRVEYHSRALFSTPSMAYDQISDRLYYVSTPQPTSYHVEVPATDVTTEELQNLDLHAKTIDAYQLAYMDPATGEHVAGPTVTKQILRMAFAPSTGELFASDSQTIFKVDPTTGDITHIANFSNELKFGGFSSWGDFVFQNGELLFVTNGRTYSINTASGAQTFKAFHFIDFVAAATLDQNGQMLVAAKNQNVSGNVNSNHLYRIKPSTGERKLVGLFPNRISAMATVTSEDHTCYEKTEFASDLTPEVTGITLASESVNEGSTAYFTVNFDKATNDANTTLRAALKDGTANLNSDYENTVELLFSDNSTGSATISSTLTEISLPQGVTSVRIGVPTVNDATHESNENFSLDAWVSTDKSDLTSASVTVVDNDPAEVGIRGCSNGGWTSATNSLTWCSENDTVTWIGDYHNSTHSSRFEGTIDGLSIGSASTLNYKILSTQDIGGLSRFTVEMDYGNGWVTVGNYRSRVYSRPTTVSYTYDFTPASTQAKYRLTWNITSDRPDGGDDISIGLENVTW
;
A
#
# COMPACT_ATOMS: atom_id res chain seq x y z
N MET A 1 10.10 21.75 -46.87
CA MET A 1 11.28 21.53 -47.74
C MET A 1 12.41 21.04 -46.84
N ILE A 2 12.76 19.77 -46.98
CA ILE A 2 13.77 19.05 -46.20
C ILE A 2 15.15 19.61 -46.54
N LYS A 3 15.99 19.91 -45.54
CA LYS A 3 17.43 20.07 -45.73
C LYS A 3 18.20 19.34 -44.64
N THR A 4 18.86 18.28 -45.09
CA THR A 4 19.88 17.49 -44.40
C THR A 4 21.27 18.05 -44.73
N LEU A 5 22.24 17.71 -43.88
CA LEU A 5 23.72 17.78 -44.02
C LEU A 5 24.35 19.12 -43.59
N LEU A 6 25.46 19.19 -42.85
CA LEU A 6 26.63 18.31 -42.70
C LEU A 6 27.29 18.51 -41.32
N THR A 7 27.76 17.42 -40.72
CA THR A 7 28.74 17.40 -39.63
C THR A 7 30.10 17.94 -40.09
N THR A 8 30.63 18.92 -39.37
CA THR A 8 32.05 19.35 -39.46
C THR A 8 32.60 19.48 -38.05
N ALA A 9 33.57 18.64 -37.71
CA ALA A 9 34.35 18.73 -36.48
C ALA A 9 35.60 19.57 -36.75
N ILE A 10 35.78 20.68 -36.04
CA ILE A 10 37.06 21.41 -35.95
C ILE A 10 37.28 21.90 -34.51
N LEU A 11 38.36 21.36 -33.94
CA LEU A 11 39.29 21.84 -32.91
C LEU A 11 38.87 22.95 -31.90
N ALA A 12 38.85 22.53 -30.64
CA ALA A 12 39.50 23.13 -29.46
C ALA A 12 39.76 24.65 -29.48
N GLY A 13 38.74 25.41 -29.09
CA GLY A 13 38.90 26.65 -28.34
C GLY A 13 38.40 26.41 -26.92
N SER A 14 39.17 26.82 -25.91
CA SER A 14 38.77 26.81 -24.51
C SER A 14 37.58 27.76 -24.30
N LEU A 15 36.38 27.25 -24.56
CA LEU A 15 35.14 27.87 -24.14
C LEU A 15 34.94 27.44 -22.69
N ILE A 16 35.06 28.41 -21.79
CA ILE A 16 34.42 28.31 -20.48
C ILE A 16 32.95 28.06 -20.80
N SER A 17 32.49 26.82 -20.62
CA SER A 17 31.08 26.51 -20.65
C SER A 17 30.47 27.30 -19.49
N ALA A 18 29.89 28.46 -19.80
CA ALA A 18 28.83 29.00 -18.98
C ALA A 18 27.78 27.89 -18.95
N GLN A 19 27.74 27.12 -17.86
CA GLN A 19 26.59 26.28 -17.57
C GLN A 19 25.41 27.24 -17.64
N ALA A 20 24.54 27.05 -18.62
CA ALA A 20 23.25 27.70 -18.58
C ALA A 20 22.63 27.27 -17.24
N MET A 21 22.52 28.22 -16.31
CA MET A 21 21.84 27.96 -15.04
C MET A 21 20.43 27.52 -15.44
N ALA A 22 20.01 26.35 -14.97
CA ALA A 22 18.63 25.93 -15.19
C ALA A 22 17.73 26.97 -14.49
N ASN A 23 16.75 27.50 -15.24
CA ASN A 23 15.70 28.33 -14.68
C ASN A 23 14.58 27.41 -14.21
N CYS A 24 14.19 27.59 -12.95
CA CYS A 24 13.08 26.91 -12.33
C CYS A 24 11.98 27.95 -12.07
N ALA A 25 10.72 27.54 -12.18
CA ALA A 25 9.60 28.43 -11.95
C ALA A 25 9.43 28.72 -10.45
N GLY A 26 9.23 29.98 -10.08
CA GLY A 26 8.87 30.37 -8.72
C GLY A 26 9.92 31.21 -8.03
N ASN A 27 9.65 32.52 -7.96
CA ASN A 27 10.36 33.42 -7.06
C ASN A 27 9.57 33.60 -5.75
N VAL A 28 10.20 33.40 -4.59
CA VAL A 28 9.53 33.64 -3.30
C VAL A 28 9.66 35.10 -2.90
N TYR A 29 8.53 35.79 -2.86
CA TYR A 29 8.46 37.11 -2.28
C TYR A 29 8.05 37.05 -0.82
N SER A 30 8.56 38.01 -0.05
CA SER A 30 8.16 38.27 1.33
C SER A 30 7.77 39.72 1.53
N MET A 31 6.95 39.96 2.56
CA MET A 31 6.60 41.32 2.98
C MET A 31 6.49 41.40 4.51
N ASN A 32 6.79 42.57 5.05
CA ASN A 32 6.60 42.87 6.47
C ASN A 32 5.14 43.20 6.80
N ALA A 33 4.80 43.09 8.08
CA ALA A 33 3.53 43.54 8.67
C ALA A 33 3.78 44.49 9.82
N GLY A 34 2.93 45.51 9.96
CA GLY A 34 2.78 46.30 11.18
C GLY A 34 1.76 47.42 11.03
N ARG A 35 1.09 47.74 12.14
CA ARG A 35 0.07 48.79 12.18
C ARG A 35 0.78 50.13 11.93
N GLY A 36 0.58 50.73 10.75
CA GLY A 36 1.27 51.97 10.34
C GLY A 36 2.61 51.76 9.64
N HIS A 37 3.09 50.52 9.48
CA HIS A 37 4.34 50.26 8.75
C HIS A 37 4.16 50.40 7.24
N VAL A 38 5.19 50.93 6.57
CA VAL A 38 5.35 50.83 5.11
C VAL A 38 5.57 49.35 4.73
N GLY A 39 4.89 48.88 3.69
CA GLY A 39 5.11 47.55 3.13
C GLY A 39 6.24 47.56 2.12
N LEU A 40 7.19 46.64 2.28
CA LEU A 40 8.28 46.40 1.32
C LEU A 40 8.18 44.97 0.80
N LEU A 41 8.07 44.83 -0.52
CA LEU A 41 8.17 43.55 -1.19
C LEU A 41 9.66 43.22 -1.38
N LEU A 42 10.05 42.06 -0.87
CA LEU A 42 11.44 41.62 -0.83
C LEU A 42 11.53 40.22 -1.44
N ASP A 43 12.47 40.03 -2.35
CA ASP A 43 12.80 38.75 -2.96
C ASP A 43 13.64 37.93 -1.96
N VAL A 44 13.21 36.71 -1.65
CA VAL A 44 13.86 35.80 -0.70
C VAL A 44 14.77 34.85 -1.47
N GLN A 45 16.07 34.87 -1.18
CA GLN A 45 17.05 34.00 -1.83
C GLN A 45 17.17 32.66 -1.08
N GLU A 46 16.23 31.74 -1.32
CA GLU A 46 16.01 30.49 -0.58
C GLU A 46 17.10 29.42 -0.81
N ALA A 47 17.95 29.62 -1.83
CA ALA A 47 19.15 28.82 -2.08
C ALA A 47 20.29 29.11 -1.07
N LYS A 48 20.30 30.31 -0.48
CA LYS A 48 21.41 30.80 0.36
C LYS A 48 21.32 30.24 1.78
N GLN A 49 21.98 29.12 2.03
CA GLN A 49 22.04 28.47 3.35
C GLN A 49 22.71 29.38 4.41
N MET A 50 22.37 29.18 5.69
CA MET A 50 23.06 29.85 6.80
C MET A 50 24.54 29.43 6.86
N SER A 51 25.46 30.40 6.69
CA SER A 51 26.89 30.15 6.92
C SER A 51 27.27 30.45 8.37
N SER A 52 28.49 30.09 8.76
CA SER A 52 29.06 30.50 10.05
C SER A 52 29.37 32.01 10.14
N GLN A 53 29.18 32.76 9.05
CA GLN A 53 29.48 34.19 8.94
C GLN A 53 28.23 35.00 8.55
N TYR A 54 27.13 34.83 9.29
CA TYR A 54 25.86 35.52 9.01
C TYR A 54 26.02 37.03 8.72
N PHE A 55 26.79 37.75 9.53
CA PHE A 55 26.91 39.21 9.37
C PHE A 55 27.62 39.65 8.08
N SER A 56 28.43 38.78 7.45
CA SER A 56 29.08 39.11 6.19
C SER A 56 28.25 38.73 4.96
N ASP A 57 27.33 37.77 5.08
CA ASP A 57 26.55 37.25 3.94
C ASP A 57 25.03 37.52 4.02
N ALA A 58 24.56 38.15 5.10
CA ALA A 58 23.13 38.38 5.32
C ALA A 58 22.49 39.16 4.16
N GLY A 59 23.20 40.15 3.61
CA GLY A 59 22.73 40.97 2.49
C GLY A 59 22.46 40.18 1.21
N ASP A 60 23.09 39.01 1.04
CA ASP A 60 22.91 38.18 -0.16
C ASP A 60 21.66 37.29 -0.10
N ARG A 61 20.94 37.32 1.03
CA ARG A 61 19.79 36.43 1.30
C ARG A 61 18.45 37.04 0.93
N VAL A 62 18.41 38.36 0.74
CA VAL A 62 17.19 39.11 0.46
C VAL A 62 17.52 40.27 -0.44
N GLU A 63 16.74 40.45 -1.51
CA GLU A 63 16.85 41.60 -2.40
C GLU A 63 15.60 42.49 -2.29
N TYR A 64 15.79 43.81 -2.38
CA TYR A 64 14.66 44.74 -2.43
C TYR A 64 14.03 44.73 -3.81
N HIS A 65 12.72 44.49 -3.86
CA HIS A 65 11.96 44.54 -5.12
C HIS A 65 11.24 45.88 -5.28
N SER A 66 10.25 46.15 -4.43
CA SER A 66 9.36 47.30 -4.59
C SER A 66 8.71 47.75 -3.27
N ARG A 67 8.19 48.97 -3.27
CA ARG A 67 7.34 49.48 -2.19
C ARG A 67 5.89 49.10 -2.47
N ALA A 68 5.26 48.39 -1.53
CA ALA A 68 3.85 48.04 -1.61
C ALA A 68 2.94 49.19 -1.16
N LEU A 69 1.64 49.09 -1.45
CA LEU A 69 0.65 50.09 -1.04
C LEU A 69 0.48 50.12 0.50
N PHE A 70 0.64 48.97 1.14
CA PHE A 70 0.59 48.82 2.61
C PHE A 70 1.37 47.56 3.03
N SER A 71 1.72 47.47 4.31
CA SER A 71 2.26 46.24 4.90
C SER A 71 1.15 45.18 5.07
N THR A 72 1.51 43.90 4.98
CA THR A 72 0.53 42.80 4.85
C THR A 72 0.78 41.66 5.85
N PRO A 73 -0.27 41.05 6.42
CA PRO A 73 -0.15 39.84 7.22
C PRO A 73 -0.16 38.54 6.39
N SER A 74 -0.52 38.59 5.10
CA SER A 74 -0.54 37.40 4.23
C SER A 74 -0.46 37.78 2.75
N MET A 75 0.04 36.87 1.92
CA MET A 75 0.15 37.04 0.47
C MET A 75 -0.28 35.74 -0.21
N ALA A 76 -0.87 35.86 -1.40
CA ALA A 76 -1.24 34.70 -2.20
C ALA A 76 -1.13 35.04 -3.69
N TYR A 77 -0.44 34.17 -4.43
CA TYR A 77 -0.30 34.30 -5.86
C TYR A 77 -1.42 33.55 -6.57
N ASP A 78 -2.12 34.22 -7.49
CA ASP A 78 -3.10 33.63 -8.39
C ASP A 78 -2.46 33.36 -9.75
N GLN A 79 -2.20 32.09 -10.03
CA GLN A 79 -1.62 31.65 -11.31
C GLN A 79 -2.55 31.81 -12.52
N ILE A 80 -3.86 32.01 -12.30
CA ILE A 80 -4.83 32.16 -13.41
C ILE A 80 -4.81 33.61 -13.92
N SER A 81 -4.82 34.59 -13.01
CA SER A 81 -4.74 36.00 -13.37
C SER A 81 -3.32 36.57 -13.40
N ASP A 82 -2.31 35.77 -13.01
CA ASP A 82 -0.91 36.17 -12.89
C ASP A 82 -0.73 37.41 -12.00
N ARG A 83 -1.17 37.29 -10.74
CA ARG A 83 -1.19 38.39 -9.77
C ARG A 83 -0.80 37.94 -8.38
N LEU A 84 0.10 38.68 -7.75
CA LEU A 84 0.45 38.49 -6.35
C LEU A 84 -0.45 39.36 -5.46
N TYR A 85 -1.50 38.77 -4.88
CA TYR A 85 -2.41 39.49 -3.98
C TYR A 85 -1.86 39.59 -2.56
N TYR A 86 -2.17 40.69 -1.89
CA TYR A 86 -1.85 40.98 -0.50
C TYR A 86 -2.96 41.83 0.15
N VAL A 87 -3.05 41.83 1.47
CA VAL A 87 -4.15 42.47 2.22
C VAL A 87 -3.61 43.43 3.27
N SER A 88 -4.29 44.54 3.53
CA SER A 88 -3.80 45.50 4.51
C SER A 88 -3.80 44.91 5.92
N THR A 89 -2.70 45.12 6.64
CA THR A 89 -2.74 45.04 8.10
C THR A 89 -3.69 46.10 8.65
N PRO A 90 -4.21 45.96 9.89
CA PRO A 90 -5.03 47.02 10.47
C PRO A 90 -4.28 48.36 10.48
N GLN A 91 -4.84 49.38 9.84
CA GLN A 91 -4.27 50.73 9.74
C GLN A 91 -4.98 51.65 10.74
N PRO A 92 -4.36 51.99 11.89
CA PRO A 92 -5.00 52.81 12.90
C PRO A 92 -5.24 54.24 12.41
N THR A 93 -6.44 54.76 12.63
CA THR A 93 -6.77 56.19 12.42
C THR A 93 -6.89 56.96 13.73
N SER A 94 -7.07 56.25 14.84
CA SER A 94 -7.00 56.80 16.20
C SER A 94 -6.62 55.71 17.21
N TYR A 95 -6.17 56.12 18.40
CA TYR A 95 -5.73 55.22 19.46
C TYR A 95 -6.58 55.40 20.72
N HIS A 96 -6.63 54.35 21.56
CA HIS A 96 -7.31 54.43 22.86
C HIS A 96 -6.56 55.31 23.87
N VAL A 97 -5.25 55.43 23.70
CA VAL A 97 -4.40 56.33 24.48
C VAL A 97 -4.29 57.65 23.74
N GLU A 98 -4.66 58.75 24.41
CA GLU A 98 -4.45 60.10 23.89
C GLU A 98 -3.01 60.52 24.16
N VAL A 99 -2.24 60.74 23.09
CA VAL A 99 -0.85 61.21 23.18
C VAL A 99 -0.80 62.67 22.70
N PRO A 100 -0.28 63.61 23.50
CA PRO A 100 -0.14 65.00 23.07
C PRO A 100 0.75 65.12 21.83
N ALA A 101 0.28 65.87 20.82
CA ALA A 101 1.04 66.11 19.59
C ALA A 101 2.31 66.96 19.81
N THR A 102 2.51 67.51 21.01
CA THR A 102 3.76 68.16 21.42
C THR A 102 4.86 67.18 21.76
N ASP A 103 4.51 65.94 22.11
CA ASP A 103 5.43 64.95 22.69
C ASP A 103 5.89 63.92 21.66
N VAL A 104 5.06 63.67 20.63
CA VAL A 104 5.37 62.75 19.52
C VAL A 104 4.93 63.35 18.19
N THR A 105 5.74 63.16 17.16
CA THR A 105 5.35 63.45 15.78
C THR A 105 4.29 62.45 15.28
N THR A 106 3.61 62.79 14.21
CA THR A 106 2.64 61.86 13.57
C THR A 106 3.31 60.57 13.10
N GLU A 107 4.55 60.65 12.60
CA GLU A 107 5.32 59.48 12.18
C GLU A 107 5.73 58.60 13.37
N GLU A 108 6.19 59.20 14.47
CA GLU A 108 6.51 58.44 15.69
C GLU A 108 5.25 57.77 16.26
N LEU A 109 4.14 58.50 16.34
CA LEU A 109 2.86 57.97 16.84
C LEU A 109 2.38 56.76 16.04
N GLN A 110 2.56 56.77 14.71
CA GLN A 110 2.22 55.64 13.83
C GLN A 110 3.07 54.39 14.08
N ASN A 111 4.28 54.56 14.61
CA ASN A 111 5.21 53.47 14.89
C ASN A 111 5.18 52.98 16.36
N LEU A 112 4.33 53.57 17.21
CA LEU A 112 4.16 53.10 18.59
C LEU A 112 3.23 51.88 18.66
N ASP A 113 3.52 50.96 19.58
CA ASP A 113 2.71 49.77 19.89
C ASP A 113 1.42 50.10 20.68
N LEU A 114 0.66 51.10 20.23
CA LEU A 114 -0.59 51.53 20.85
C LEU A 114 -1.79 50.77 20.27
N HIS A 115 -2.76 50.45 21.14
CA HIS A 115 -4.00 49.82 20.72
C HIS A 115 -4.86 50.83 19.94
N ALA A 116 -5.09 50.53 18.67
CA ALA A 116 -6.01 51.27 17.81
C ALA A 116 -7.43 51.30 18.40
N LYS A 117 -8.05 52.48 18.39
CA LYS A 117 -9.47 52.68 18.72
C LYS A 117 -10.34 52.62 17.48
N THR A 118 -9.84 53.16 16.37
CA THR A 118 -10.45 53.07 15.04
C THR A 118 -9.39 52.68 14.02
N ILE A 119 -9.81 51.97 12.99
CA ILE A 119 -8.95 51.53 11.88
C ILE A 119 -9.62 51.85 10.55
N ASP A 120 -8.84 52.00 9.50
CA ASP A 120 -9.36 51.99 8.13
C ASP A 120 -9.95 50.63 7.76
N ALA A 121 -10.77 50.61 6.71
CA ALA A 121 -11.28 49.37 6.14
C ALA A 121 -10.11 48.51 5.64
N TYR A 122 -10.21 47.19 5.83
CA TYR A 122 -9.26 46.27 5.23
C TYR A 122 -9.36 46.34 3.71
N GLN A 123 -8.23 46.27 3.01
CA GLN A 123 -8.17 46.41 1.57
C GLN A 123 -7.29 45.34 0.96
N LEU A 124 -7.75 44.74 -0.14
CA LEU A 124 -6.91 43.91 -1.01
C LEU A 124 -6.14 44.79 -1.98
N ALA A 125 -4.97 44.34 -2.38
CA ALA A 125 -4.19 44.88 -3.47
C ALA A 125 -3.46 43.73 -4.16
N TYR A 126 -2.90 43.99 -5.35
CA TYR A 126 -2.03 43.03 -6.01
C TYR A 126 -0.81 43.71 -6.61
N MET A 127 0.26 42.92 -6.78
CA MET A 127 1.42 43.24 -7.62
C MET A 127 1.29 42.44 -8.93
N ASP A 128 1.48 43.12 -10.05
CA ASP A 128 1.53 42.51 -11.39
C ASP A 128 2.98 42.08 -11.68
N PRO A 129 3.30 40.77 -11.74
CA PRO A 129 4.67 40.28 -11.92
C PRO A 129 5.35 40.77 -13.19
N ALA A 130 4.60 41.03 -14.26
CA ALA A 130 5.17 41.47 -15.52
C ALA A 130 5.67 42.92 -15.47
N THR A 131 5.10 43.75 -14.59
CA THR A 131 5.40 45.19 -14.50
C THR A 131 6.02 45.62 -13.17
N GLY A 132 5.84 44.83 -12.12
CA GLY A 132 6.13 45.20 -10.73
C GLY A 132 5.18 46.25 -10.14
N GLU A 133 4.12 46.65 -10.86
CA GLU A 133 3.17 47.67 -10.42
C GLU A 133 2.24 47.12 -9.34
N HIS A 134 2.01 47.92 -8.29
CA HIS A 134 1.04 47.61 -7.24
C HIS A 134 -0.29 48.35 -7.47
N VAL A 135 -1.37 47.60 -7.58
CA VAL A 135 -2.72 48.11 -7.86
C VAL A 135 -3.64 47.90 -6.65
N ALA A 136 -4.38 48.95 -6.29
CA ALA A 136 -5.37 48.90 -5.22
C ALA A 136 -6.60 48.10 -5.66
N GLY A 137 -7.02 47.16 -4.81
CA GLY A 137 -8.23 46.34 -4.99
C GLY A 137 -9.37 46.77 -4.06
N PRO A 138 -10.40 45.90 -3.92
CA PRO A 138 -11.60 46.22 -3.14
C PRO A 138 -11.32 46.23 -1.64
N THR A 139 -12.20 46.92 -0.89
CA THR A 139 -12.24 46.80 0.57
C THR A 139 -12.94 45.51 0.99
N VAL A 140 -12.49 44.90 2.08
CA VAL A 140 -13.09 43.68 2.66
C VAL A 140 -13.58 43.95 4.08
N THR A 141 -14.67 43.28 4.47
CA THR A 141 -15.34 43.55 5.75
C THR A 141 -14.75 42.79 6.94
N LYS A 142 -13.77 41.92 6.71
CA LYS A 142 -13.08 41.13 7.74
C LYS A 142 -11.57 41.30 7.64
N GLN A 143 -10.90 41.21 8.78
CA GLN A 143 -9.46 41.05 8.81
C GLN A 143 -9.08 39.72 8.16
N ILE A 144 -8.14 39.74 7.22
CA ILE A 144 -7.54 38.52 6.68
C ILE A 144 -6.18 38.35 7.35
N LEU A 145 -6.00 37.22 8.03
CA LEU A 145 -4.73 36.86 8.67
C LEU A 145 -3.90 35.90 7.83
N ARG A 146 -4.55 35.20 6.90
CA ARG A 146 -3.98 34.17 6.03
C ARG A 146 -4.86 33.97 4.82
N MET A 147 -4.26 33.66 3.69
CA MET A 147 -4.98 33.40 2.44
C MET A 147 -4.17 32.57 1.45
N ALA A 148 -4.87 31.83 0.58
CA ALA A 148 -4.27 31.06 -0.50
C ALA A 148 -5.27 30.89 -1.65
N PHE A 149 -4.78 30.99 -2.90
CA PHE A 149 -5.56 30.66 -4.08
C PHE A 149 -5.57 29.15 -4.33
N ALA A 150 -6.74 28.60 -4.60
CA ALA A 150 -6.86 27.25 -5.11
C ALA A 150 -6.32 27.17 -6.55
N PRO A 151 -5.26 26.39 -6.83
CA PRO A 151 -4.60 26.40 -8.13
C PRO A 151 -5.54 26.04 -9.30
N SER A 152 -6.51 25.17 -9.09
CA SER A 152 -7.42 24.69 -10.14
C SER A 152 -8.61 25.62 -10.42
N THR A 153 -9.03 26.43 -9.46
CA THR A 153 -10.25 27.25 -9.58
C THR A 153 -10.01 28.75 -9.51
N GLY A 154 -8.87 29.20 -8.98
CA GLY A 154 -8.61 30.62 -8.73
C GLY A 154 -9.44 31.19 -7.57
N GLU A 155 -10.08 30.34 -6.75
CA GLU A 155 -10.82 30.80 -5.58
C GLU A 155 -9.85 31.17 -4.45
N LEU A 156 -10.02 32.37 -3.88
CA LEU A 156 -9.23 32.83 -2.73
C LEU A 156 -9.84 32.35 -1.42
N PHE A 157 -9.19 31.39 -0.78
CA PHE A 157 -9.51 30.95 0.57
C PHE A 157 -8.77 31.81 1.58
N ALA A 158 -9.45 32.21 2.65
CA ALA A 158 -8.90 33.11 3.66
C ALA A 158 -9.44 32.78 5.06
N SER A 159 -8.81 33.35 6.07
CA SER A 159 -9.33 33.26 7.44
C SER A 159 -9.02 34.50 8.27
N ASP A 160 -9.88 34.75 9.25
CA ASP A 160 -9.58 35.60 10.41
C ASP A 160 -9.11 34.68 11.58
N SER A 161 -9.12 35.16 12.83
CA SER A 161 -8.75 34.31 13.98
C SER A 161 -9.84 33.33 14.41
N GLN A 162 -11.03 33.39 13.81
CA GLN A 162 -12.24 32.69 14.26
C GLN A 162 -12.86 31.82 13.17
N THR A 163 -12.78 32.23 11.90
CA THR A 163 -13.58 31.75 10.79
C THR A 163 -12.75 31.55 9.53
N ILE A 164 -13.16 30.56 8.74
CA ILE A 164 -12.65 30.22 7.42
C ILE A 164 -13.69 30.66 6.40
N PHE A 165 -13.26 31.32 5.33
CA PHE A 165 -14.14 31.89 4.32
C PHE A 165 -13.44 32.02 2.96
N LYS A 166 -14.21 32.34 1.93
CA LYS A 166 -13.70 32.77 0.62
C LYS A 166 -13.83 34.28 0.48
N VAL A 167 -12.98 34.86 -0.35
CA VAL A 167 -13.04 36.29 -0.72
C VAL A 167 -13.07 36.39 -2.24
N ASP A 168 -13.98 37.18 -2.79
CA ASP A 168 -13.90 37.57 -4.20
C ASP A 168 -12.83 38.68 -4.33
N PRO A 169 -11.73 38.45 -5.06
CA PRO A 169 -10.64 39.44 -5.15
C PRO A 169 -11.00 40.69 -5.96
N THR A 170 -12.11 40.66 -6.70
CA THR A 170 -12.60 41.78 -7.52
C THR A 170 -13.60 42.64 -6.77
N THR A 171 -14.55 42.01 -6.05
CA THR A 171 -15.61 42.74 -5.32
C THR A 171 -15.32 42.94 -3.83
N GLY A 172 -14.49 42.08 -3.24
CA GLY A 172 -14.23 42.05 -1.79
C GLY A 172 -15.30 41.29 -1.00
N ASP A 173 -16.27 40.67 -1.68
CA ASP A 173 -17.36 39.92 -1.04
C ASP A 173 -16.83 38.69 -0.31
N ILE A 174 -17.40 38.40 0.86
CA ILE A 174 -16.98 37.29 1.72
C ILE A 174 -18.06 36.23 1.77
N THR A 175 -17.66 34.99 1.47
CA THR A 175 -18.51 33.80 1.65
C THR A 175 -18.00 32.96 2.81
N HIS A 176 -18.75 32.91 3.91
CA HIS A 176 -18.39 32.09 5.08
C HIS A 176 -18.42 30.58 4.75
N ILE A 177 -17.45 29.84 5.26
CA ILE A 177 -17.39 28.37 5.16
C ILE A 177 -17.63 27.74 6.53
N ALA A 178 -16.79 28.07 7.52
CA ALA A 178 -16.83 27.45 8.84
C ALA A 178 -16.16 28.30 9.93
N ASN A 179 -16.28 27.84 11.17
CA ASN A 179 -15.51 28.37 12.30
C ASN A 179 -14.33 27.43 12.61
N PHE A 180 -13.21 27.99 13.04
CA PHE A 180 -12.14 27.19 13.64
C PHE A 180 -12.64 26.48 14.89
N SER A 181 -12.10 25.28 15.15
CA SER A 181 -12.39 24.52 16.36
C SER A 181 -12.00 25.32 17.62
N ASN A 182 -12.64 25.02 18.75
CA ASN A 182 -12.31 25.68 20.01
C ASN A 182 -10.86 25.44 20.43
N GLU A 183 -10.29 24.27 20.10
CA GLU A 183 -8.87 23.99 20.34
C GLU A 183 -7.96 24.95 19.57
N LEU A 184 -8.20 25.15 18.27
CA LEU A 184 -7.39 26.07 17.47
C LEU A 184 -7.52 27.52 17.93
N LYS A 185 -8.73 27.94 18.31
CA LYS A 185 -8.99 29.31 18.76
C LYS A 185 -8.36 29.60 20.12
N PHE A 186 -8.68 28.79 21.12
CA PHE A 186 -8.28 29.05 22.50
C PHE A 186 -6.85 28.56 22.81
N GLY A 187 -6.30 27.65 22.00
CA GLY A 187 -4.87 27.31 22.01
C GLY A 187 -3.98 28.37 21.35
N GLY A 188 -4.56 29.43 20.77
CA GLY A 188 -3.83 30.51 20.10
C GLY A 188 -3.34 30.17 18.70
N PHE A 189 -3.52 28.93 18.24
CA PHE A 189 -3.09 28.46 16.91
C PHE A 189 -3.76 29.20 15.76
N SER A 190 -5.03 29.58 15.89
CA SER A 190 -5.74 30.34 14.86
C SER A 190 -5.29 31.80 14.75
N SER A 191 -4.37 32.26 15.61
CA SER A 191 -3.79 33.62 15.55
C SER A 191 -2.43 33.68 14.85
N TRP A 192 -1.88 32.53 14.46
CA TRP A 192 -0.58 32.40 13.79
C TRP A 192 -0.72 31.53 12.55
N GLY A 193 0.30 31.53 11.71
CA GLY A 193 0.33 30.67 10.55
C GLY A 193 -0.39 31.18 9.32
N ASP A 194 -0.21 30.45 8.23
CA ASP A 194 -0.72 30.80 6.91
C ASP A 194 -1.40 29.62 6.22
N PHE A 195 -2.10 29.93 5.14
CA PHE A 195 -2.71 28.94 4.24
C PHE A 195 -1.81 28.69 3.05
N VAL A 196 -1.71 27.43 2.62
CA VAL A 196 -0.96 27.03 1.43
C VAL A 196 -1.67 25.86 0.76
N PHE A 197 -1.82 25.89 -0.57
CA PHE A 197 -2.25 24.71 -1.31
C PHE A 197 -1.05 23.85 -1.68
N GLN A 198 -1.11 22.55 -1.38
CA GLN A 198 -0.12 21.56 -1.82
C GLN A 198 -0.82 20.26 -2.19
N ASN A 199 -0.49 19.68 -3.35
CA ASN A 199 -1.09 18.41 -3.82
C ASN A 199 -2.64 18.41 -3.82
N GLY A 200 -3.26 19.56 -4.09
CA GLY A 200 -4.72 19.72 -4.11
C GLY A 200 -5.39 19.90 -2.74
N GLU A 201 -4.64 19.83 -1.64
CA GLU A 201 -5.15 20.09 -0.28
C GLU A 201 -4.87 21.53 0.14
N LEU A 202 -5.87 22.19 0.75
CA LEU A 202 -5.65 23.43 1.49
C LEU A 202 -5.06 23.08 2.87
N LEU A 203 -3.82 23.49 3.10
CA LEU A 203 -3.11 23.26 4.36
C LEU A 203 -3.11 24.54 5.20
N PHE A 204 -3.33 24.38 6.50
CA PHE A 204 -3.15 25.42 7.51
C PHE A 204 -1.91 25.08 8.35
N VAL A 205 -0.85 25.87 8.17
CA VAL A 205 0.44 25.71 8.85
C VAL A 205 0.46 26.67 10.02
N THR A 206 0.25 26.17 11.23
CA THR A 206 0.16 26.97 12.45
C THR A 206 1.40 26.78 13.32
N ASN A 207 1.43 27.32 14.54
CA ASN A 207 2.51 27.03 15.48
C ASN A 207 2.52 25.54 15.83
N GLY A 208 3.67 24.92 15.61
CA GLY A 208 3.97 23.54 15.97
C GLY A 208 3.27 22.44 15.16
N ARG A 209 2.30 22.76 14.29
CA ARG A 209 1.40 21.77 13.68
C ARG A 209 0.90 22.19 12.29
N THR A 210 0.61 21.21 11.46
CA THR A 210 -0.11 21.39 10.19
C THR A 210 -1.46 20.68 10.21
N TYR A 211 -2.48 21.32 9.65
CA TYR A 211 -3.81 20.75 9.42
C TYR A 211 -4.15 20.80 7.93
N SER A 212 -4.92 19.84 7.43
CA SER A 212 -5.66 20.03 6.18
C SER A 212 -7.04 20.61 6.48
N ILE A 213 -7.52 21.46 5.57
CA ILE A 213 -8.82 22.11 5.64
C ILE A 213 -9.67 21.59 4.47
N ASN A 214 -10.81 20.99 4.79
CA ASN A 214 -11.78 20.66 3.76
C ASN A 214 -12.37 21.96 3.19
N THR A 215 -12.18 22.21 1.90
CA THR A 215 -12.56 23.48 1.25
C THR A 215 -14.07 23.71 1.16
N ALA A 216 -14.88 22.66 1.28
CA ALA A 216 -16.34 22.75 1.26
C ALA A 216 -16.96 22.96 2.66
N SER A 217 -16.46 22.24 3.66
CA SER A 217 -17.03 22.24 5.02
C SER A 217 -16.21 22.99 6.06
N GLY A 218 -14.96 23.34 5.75
CA GLY A 218 -14.00 23.94 6.69
C GLY A 218 -13.54 23.02 7.82
N ALA A 219 -13.85 21.71 7.73
CA ALA A 219 -13.37 20.72 8.68
C ALA A 219 -11.83 20.68 8.71
N GLN A 220 -11.26 20.73 9.92
CA GLN A 220 -9.81 20.72 10.14
C GLN A 220 -9.36 19.30 10.52
N THR A 221 -8.45 18.73 9.75
CA THR A 221 -7.86 17.41 10.04
C THR A 221 -6.38 17.59 10.36
N PHE A 222 -5.97 17.14 11.54
CA PHE A 222 -4.57 17.18 11.94
C PHE A 222 -3.71 16.31 11.00
N LYS A 223 -2.56 16.84 10.56
CA LYS A 223 -1.61 16.12 9.70
C LYS A 223 -0.39 15.66 10.51
N ALA A 224 0.40 16.60 11.01
CA ALA A 224 1.61 16.31 11.76
C ALA A 224 2.04 17.46 12.66
N PHE A 225 2.91 17.14 13.62
CA PHE A 225 3.64 18.13 14.41
C PHE A 225 4.96 18.48 13.73
N HIS A 226 5.19 19.75 13.42
CA HIS A 226 6.49 20.25 12.95
C HIS A 226 7.26 21.03 14.03
N PHE A 227 6.63 21.32 15.18
CA PHE A 227 7.25 21.95 16.36
C PHE A 227 7.93 23.30 16.10
N ILE A 228 7.56 24.02 15.04
CA ILE A 228 8.06 25.38 14.75
C ILE A 228 7.12 26.37 15.41
N ASP A 229 7.62 27.17 16.34
CA ASP A 229 6.86 28.24 16.97
C ASP A 229 6.97 29.55 16.20
N PHE A 230 6.05 30.48 16.47
CA PHE A 230 6.01 31.82 15.87
C PHE A 230 5.95 31.82 14.33
N VAL A 231 5.25 30.85 13.74
CA VAL A 231 5.02 30.78 12.30
C VAL A 231 4.28 32.02 11.83
N ALA A 232 4.91 32.76 10.94
CA ALA A 232 4.41 34.02 10.40
C ALA A 232 3.82 33.87 9.00
N ALA A 233 4.43 33.03 8.17
CA ALA A 233 4.04 32.85 6.78
C ALA A 233 4.43 31.45 6.29
N ALA A 234 3.75 30.97 5.26
CA ALA A 234 4.10 29.73 4.56
C ALA A 234 3.83 29.88 3.06
N THR A 235 4.63 29.24 2.23
CA THR A 235 4.45 29.15 0.78
C THR A 235 5.06 27.84 0.26
N LEU A 236 4.98 27.58 -1.04
CA LEU A 236 5.75 26.52 -1.70
C LEU A 236 6.97 27.11 -2.38
N ASP A 237 8.12 26.47 -2.24
CA ASP A 237 9.32 26.87 -2.97
C ASP A 237 9.32 26.28 -4.40
N GLN A 238 10.34 26.59 -5.22
CA GLN A 238 10.40 26.13 -6.62
C GLN A 238 10.35 24.60 -6.80
N ASN A 239 10.66 23.81 -5.76
CA ASN A 239 10.58 22.35 -5.77
C ASN A 239 9.21 21.84 -5.28
N GLY A 240 8.24 22.73 -5.08
CA GLY A 240 6.95 22.44 -4.48
C GLY A 240 7.04 22.08 -2.99
N GLN A 241 8.16 22.38 -2.32
CA GLN A 241 8.33 22.08 -0.90
C GLN A 241 7.82 23.23 -0.05
N MET A 242 7.20 22.91 1.08
CA MET A 242 6.64 23.93 1.95
C MET A 242 7.75 24.70 2.67
N LEU A 243 7.84 26.00 2.38
CA LEU A 243 8.73 26.94 3.04
C LEU A 243 7.96 27.73 4.08
N VAL A 244 8.48 27.80 5.30
CA VAL A 244 7.82 28.41 6.46
C VAL A 244 8.75 29.43 7.10
N ALA A 245 8.25 30.64 7.31
CA ALA A 245 8.97 31.69 8.04
C ALA A 245 8.49 31.72 9.49
N ALA A 246 9.44 31.69 10.43
CA ALA A 246 9.20 31.80 11.85
C ALA A 246 9.90 33.04 12.41
N LYS A 247 9.15 33.86 13.17
CA LYS A 247 9.67 35.10 13.73
C LYS A 247 10.81 34.81 14.71
N ASN A 248 11.90 35.54 14.55
CA ASN A 248 12.93 35.61 15.56
C ASN A 248 12.62 36.79 16.50
N GLN A 249 12.36 36.50 17.77
CA GLN A 249 12.00 37.50 18.76
C GLN A 249 12.45 37.07 20.16
N ASN A 250 12.68 38.06 21.03
CA ASN A 250 13.03 37.85 22.43
C ASN A 250 12.40 38.96 23.30
N VAL A 251 12.82 39.07 24.56
CA VAL A 251 12.28 40.07 25.51
C VAL A 251 12.55 41.53 25.10
N SER A 252 13.48 41.78 24.17
CA SER A 252 13.71 43.10 23.56
C SER A 252 12.82 43.39 22.35
N GLY A 253 11.90 42.49 22.02
CA GLY A 253 10.98 42.61 20.89
C GLY A 253 11.41 41.76 19.69
N ASN A 254 10.93 42.15 18.51
CA ASN A 254 11.30 41.49 17.26
C ASN A 254 12.74 41.87 16.89
N VAL A 255 13.58 40.89 16.58
CA VAL A 255 14.99 41.15 16.19
C VAL A 255 15.14 41.41 14.68
N ASN A 256 14.05 41.71 13.99
CA ASN A 256 13.95 42.01 12.56
C ASN A 256 14.59 40.96 11.66
N SER A 257 14.47 39.69 12.06
CA SER A 257 14.91 38.53 11.26
C SER A 257 13.93 37.37 11.40
N ASN A 258 14.00 36.42 10.47
CA ASN A 258 13.18 35.19 10.48
C ASN A 258 14.03 33.95 10.24
N HIS A 259 13.70 32.88 10.94
CA HIS A 259 14.18 31.56 10.56
C HIS A 259 13.28 31.01 9.45
N LEU A 260 13.90 30.55 8.37
CA LEU A 260 13.19 29.85 7.30
C LEU A 260 13.41 28.34 7.46
N TYR A 261 12.33 27.59 7.36
CA TYR A 261 12.34 26.13 7.41
C TYR A 261 11.65 25.56 6.18
N ARG A 262 12.20 24.49 5.62
CA ARG A 262 11.42 23.59 4.77
C ARG A 262 10.78 22.53 5.65
N ILE A 263 9.50 22.23 5.41
CA ILE A 263 8.78 21.18 6.14
C ILE A 263 8.13 20.18 5.19
N LYS A 264 8.01 18.93 5.64
CA LYS A 264 7.19 17.89 5.01
C LYS A 264 5.88 17.78 5.79
N PRO A 265 4.76 18.31 5.29
CA PRO A 265 3.52 18.40 6.07
C PRO A 265 2.93 17.07 6.55
N SER A 266 3.18 15.98 5.81
CA SER A 266 2.68 14.64 6.15
C SER A 266 3.37 14.02 7.36
N THR A 267 4.66 14.29 7.55
CA THR A 267 5.47 13.70 8.65
C THR A 267 5.82 14.72 9.72
N GLY A 268 5.75 16.02 9.41
CA GLY A 268 6.17 17.11 10.29
C GLY A 268 7.69 17.31 10.33
N GLU A 269 8.45 16.53 9.57
CA GLU A 269 9.90 16.74 9.46
C GLU A 269 10.20 18.14 8.94
N ARG A 270 11.30 18.72 9.44
CA ARG A 270 11.72 20.08 9.11
C ARG A 270 13.22 20.16 8.91
N LYS A 271 13.64 21.08 8.06
CA LYS A 271 15.04 21.44 7.85
C LYS A 271 15.19 22.95 7.89
N LEU A 272 16.11 23.46 8.71
CA LEU A 272 16.43 24.89 8.73
C LEU A 272 17.11 25.25 7.40
N VAL A 273 16.55 26.23 6.70
CA VAL A 273 17.13 26.84 5.50
C VAL A 273 18.15 27.90 5.92
N GLY A 274 17.75 28.79 6.83
CA GLY A 274 18.65 29.79 7.41
C GLY A 274 17.94 30.91 8.17
N LEU A 275 18.69 31.96 8.47
CA LEU A 275 18.21 33.20 9.08
C LEU A 275 18.21 34.30 8.02
N PHE A 276 17.10 35.00 7.89
CA PHE A 276 16.89 36.04 6.88
C PHE A 276 16.78 37.41 7.58
N PRO A 277 17.49 38.44 7.09
CA PRO A 277 17.68 39.73 7.77
C PRO A 277 16.49 40.69 7.61
N ASN A 278 15.27 40.18 7.60
CA ASN A 278 14.06 40.99 7.53
C ASN A 278 12.92 40.38 8.36
N ARG A 279 11.97 41.22 8.76
CA ARG A 279 10.72 40.78 9.38
C ARG A 279 9.73 40.32 8.30
N ILE A 280 9.79 39.05 7.93
CA ILE A 280 8.81 38.35 7.12
C ILE A 280 7.52 38.16 7.93
N SER A 281 6.40 38.59 7.37
CA SER A 281 5.06 38.36 7.93
C SER A 281 4.09 37.80 6.90
N ALA A 282 4.46 37.80 5.63
CA ALA A 282 3.77 37.13 4.55
C ALA A 282 4.80 36.61 3.54
N MET A 283 4.48 35.50 2.89
CA MET A 283 5.25 34.96 1.77
C MET A 283 4.30 34.43 0.72
N ALA A 284 4.72 34.49 -0.54
CA ALA A 284 4.05 33.81 -1.63
C ALA A 284 5.03 33.63 -2.79
N THR A 285 4.79 32.62 -3.60
CA THR A 285 5.67 32.25 -4.69
C THR A 285 5.02 32.60 -6.01
N VAL A 286 5.68 33.44 -6.79
CA VAL A 286 5.23 33.86 -8.11
C VAL A 286 5.81 32.90 -9.13
N THR A 287 4.99 31.93 -9.56
CA THR A 287 5.44 30.83 -10.45
C THR A 287 5.51 31.21 -11.92
N SER A 288 5.12 32.43 -12.29
CA SER A 288 5.32 32.98 -13.63
C SER A 288 6.75 33.50 -13.86
N GLU A 289 7.53 33.70 -12.79
CA GLU A 289 8.91 34.16 -12.86
C GLU A 289 9.92 33.00 -12.84
N ASP A 290 11.03 33.21 -13.54
CA ASP A 290 12.19 32.32 -13.53
C ASP A 290 13.09 32.63 -12.30
N HIS A 291 13.50 31.58 -11.60
CA HIS A 291 14.44 31.64 -10.49
C HIS A 291 15.58 30.61 -10.67
N THR A 292 16.69 30.80 -9.95
CA THR A 292 17.83 29.87 -10.00
C THR A 292 17.47 28.53 -9.36
N CYS A 293 17.56 27.44 -10.12
CA CYS A 293 17.32 26.09 -9.59
C CYS A 293 18.29 25.74 -8.44
N TYR A 294 17.77 25.09 -7.41
CA TYR A 294 18.49 24.51 -6.29
C TYR A 294 17.88 23.16 -5.92
N GLU A 295 18.70 22.28 -5.36
CA GLU A 295 18.30 20.90 -5.04
C GLU A 295 17.15 20.84 -4.04
N LYS A 296 16.25 19.89 -4.28
CA LYS A 296 15.16 19.57 -3.35
C LYS A 296 15.74 19.11 -2.00
N THR A 297 15.14 19.57 -0.92
CA THR A 297 15.46 19.07 0.43
C THR A 297 14.96 17.65 0.61
N GLU A 298 15.87 16.74 0.90
CA GLU A 298 15.55 15.37 1.29
C GLU A 298 15.29 15.29 2.81
N PHE A 299 14.14 14.70 3.19
CA PHE A 299 13.79 14.38 4.57
C PHE A 299 14.12 12.92 4.89
N ALA A 300 14.26 12.56 6.17
CA ALA A 300 14.61 11.19 6.55
C ALA A 300 13.55 10.18 6.10
N SER A 301 12.28 10.56 6.11
CA SER A 301 11.21 9.71 5.55
C SER A 301 11.28 9.55 4.02
N ASP A 302 11.86 10.49 3.27
CA ASP A 302 12.03 10.34 1.81
C ASP A 302 13.06 9.25 1.46
N LEU A 303 13.94 8.94 2.43
CA LEU A 303 14.98 7.94 2.30
C LEU A 303 14.51 6.52 2.65
N THR A 304 13.34 6.39 3.28
CA THR A 304 12.79 5.07 3.61
C THR A 304 12.16 4.46 2.35
N PRO A 305 12.53 3.25 1.93
CA PRO A 305 11.93 2.60 0.78
C PRO A 305 10.49 2.16 1.06
N GLU A 306 9.67 2.13 0.02
CA GLU A 306 8.29 1.64 0.07
C GLU A 306 8.16 0.34 -0.76
N VAL A 307 7.28 -0.57 -0.33
CA VAL A 307 6.93 -1.76 -1.11
C VAL A 307 6.11 -1.34 -2.34
N THR A 308 6.56 -1.75 -3.52
CA THR A 308 5.88 -1.44 -4.80
C THR A 308 5.10 -2.61 -5.37
N GLY A 309 5.39 -3.83 -4.92
CA GLY A 309 4.81 -5.05 -5.47
C GLY A 309 5.44 -6.31 -4.91
N ILE A 310 4.70 -7.42 -4.97
CA ILE A 310 5.21 -8.77 -4.69
C ILE A 310 5.13 -9.59 -5.99
N THR A 311 6.26 -10.05 -6.49
CA THR A 311 6.36 -10.89 -7.69
C THR A 311 6.47 -12.36 -7.29
N LEU A 312 5.56 -13.19 -7.78
CA LEU A 312 5.62 -14.64 -7.59
C LEU A 312 6.54 -15.28 -8.63
N ALA A 313 7.34 -16.27 -8.21
CA ALA A 313 8.09 -17.09 -9.18
C ALA A 313 7.17 -18.00 -10.00
N SER A 314 6.06 -18.44 -9.40
CA SER A 314 4.98 -19.19 -10.02
C SER A 314 3.68 -18.90 -9.25
N GLU A 315 2.55 -18.85 -9.94
CA GLU A 315 1.23 -18.68 -9.30
C GLU A 315 0.78 -19.93 -8.54
N SER A 316 1.33 -21.08 -8.90
CA SER A 316 1.09 -22.35 -8.24
C SER A 316 2.38 -23.16 -8.05
N VAL A 317 2.46 -23.92 -6.97
CA VAL A 317 3.52 -24.89 -6.69
C VAL A 317 2.91 -26.21 -6.26
N ASN A 318 3.57 -27.33 -6.57
CA ASN A 318 3.15 -28.61 -6.01
C ASN A 318 3.55 -28.69 -4.53
N GLU A 319 2.81 -29.48 -3.77
CA GLU A 319 3.20 -29.87 -2.41
C GLU A 319 4.65 -30.36 -2.33
N GLY A 320 5.29 -30.08 -1.19
CA GLY A 320 6.72 -30.30 -0.96
C GLY A 320 7.68 -29.35 -1.69
N SER A 321 7.17 -28.46 -2.55
CA SER A 321 7.99 -27.44 -3.21
C SER A 321 8.05 -26.14 -2.40
N THR A 322 8.92 -25.22 -2.78
CA THR A 322 9.00 -23.89 -2.15
C THR A 322 8.28 -22.84 -3.01
N ALA A 323 7.34 -22.11 -2.41
CA ALA A 323 6.74 -20.93 -3.01
C ALA A 323 7.65 -19.71 -2.79
N TYR A 324 7.98 -18.99 -3.86
CA TYR A 324 8.86 -17.82 -3.78
C TYR A 324 8.11 -16.52 -4.05
N PHE A 325 8.16 -15.61 -3.06
CA PHE A 325 7.61 -14.26 -3.11
C PHE A 325 8.77 -13.25 -3.17
N THR A 326 8.86 -12.46 -4.22
CA THR A 326 9.86 -11.37 -4.31
C THR A 326 9.21 -10.04 -3.99
N VAL A 327 9.49 -9.49 -2.80
CA VAL A 327 9.04 -8.16 -2.39
C VAL A 327 9.97 -7.12 -3.02
N ASN A 328 9.42 -6.17 -3.77
CA ASN A 328 10.16 -5.14 -4.50
C ASN A 328 10.00 -3.77 -3.84
N PHE A 329 11.09 -3.01 -3.79
CA PHE A 329 11.13 -1.65 -3.23
C PHE A 329 11.24 -0.59 -4.32
N ASP A 330 10.71 0.61 -4.07
CA ASP A 330 10.77 1.74 -5.00
C ASP A 330 12.19 2.35 -5.14
N LYS A 331 13.02 2.17 -4.11
CA LYS A 331 14.42 2.58 -4.05
C LYS A 331 15.23 1.62 -3.17
N ALA A 332 16.55 1.73 -3.23
CA ALA A 332 17.42 0.93 -2.36
C ALA A 332 17.29 1.37 -0.89
N THR A 333 17.41 0.43 0.04
CA THR A 333 17.45 0.73 1.48
C THR A 333 18.62 1.67 1.81
N ASN A 334 18.32 2.75 2.53
CA ASN A 334 19.26 3.82 2.84
C ASN A 334 20.20 3.47 4.01
N ASP A 335 19.71 2.72 5.00
CA ASP A 335 20.47 2.20 6.13
C ASP A 335 19.96 0.85 6.62
N ALA A 336 20.79 0.15 7.41
CA ALA A 336 20.55 -1.22 7.88
C ALA A 336 19.46 -1.35 8.97
N ASN A 337 18.87 -0.24 9.45
CA ASN A 337 17.72 -0.27 10.36
C ASN A 337 16.39 -0.34 9.62
N THR A 338 16.40 -0.26 8.28
CA THR A 338 15.18 -0.44 7.49
C THR A 338 14.61 -1.83 7.77
N THR A 339 13.31 -1.89 8.08
CA THR A 339 12.65 -3.12 8.51
C THR A 339 11.46 -3.40 7.60
N LEU A 340 11.48 -4.54 6.92
CA LEU A 340 10.31 -5.10 6.24
C LEU A 340 9.38 -5.72 7.28
N ARG A 341 8.09 -5.40 7.19
CA ARG A 341 7.03 -6.05 7.94
C ARG A 341 6.32 -7.04 7.04
N ALA A 342 6.24 -8.29 7.48
CA ALA A 342 5.63 -9.36 6.72
C ALA A 342 4.63 -10.15 7.56
N ALA A 343 3.60 -10.71 6.92
CA ALA A 343 2.67 -11.65 7.54
C ALA A 343 2.23 -12.72 6.54
N LEU A 344 2.24 -13.99 6.97
CA LEU A 344 1.68 -15.09 6.19
C LEU A 344 0.23 -15.32 6.60
N LYS A 345 -0.70 -15.25 5.64
CA LYS A 345 -2.12 -15.41 5.89
C LYS A 345 -2.57 -16.75 5.35
N ASP A 346 -3.23 -17.51 6.22
CA ASP A 346 -4.00 -18.69 5.80
C ASP A 346 -5.09 -18.26 4.81
N GLY A 347 -5.26 -19.06 3.77
CA GLY A 347 -6.40 -18.99 2.86
C GLY A 347 -7.26 -20.21 3.09
N THR A 348 -7.26 -21.13 2.11
CA THR A 348 -7.73 -22.51 2.36
C THR A 348 -6.60 -23.38 2.90
N ALA A 349 -5.34 -23.05 2.57
CA ALA A 349 -4.15 -23.66 3.14
C ALA A 349 -3.88 -23.10 4.55
N ASN A 350 -3.49 -23.97 5.45
CA ASN A 350 -3.28 -23.79 6.87
C ASN A 350 -1.82 -24.01 7.26
N LEU A 351 -1.31 -23.14 8.12
CA LEU A 351 0.05 -23.25 8.67
C LEU A 351 0.29 -24.60 9.40
N ASN A 352 1.41 -25.24 9.09
CA ASN A 352 1.87 -26.57 9.52
C ASN A 352 1.10 -27.76 8.94
N SER A 353 -0.03 -27.54 8.26
CA SER A 353 -0.68 -28.58 7.44
C SER A 353 -0.09 -28.53 6.05
N ASP A 354 -0.14 -27.36 5.40
CA ASP A 354 0.04 -27.24 3.95
C ASP A 354 1.27 -26.37 3.61
N TYR A 355 1.69 -25.52 4.55
CA TYR A 355 2.92 -24.72 4.44
C TYR A 355 3.59 -24.46 5.79
N GLU A 356 4.88 -24.09 5.76
CA GLU A 356 5.67 -23.75 6.95
C GLU A 356 5.95 -22.25 7.03
N ASN A 357 6.09 -21.72 8.25
CA ASN A 357 6.39 -20.30 8.47
C ASN A 357 7.88 -19.99 8.70
N THR A 358 8.74 -21.02 8.72
CA THR A 358 10.19 -20.82 8.72
C THR A 358 10.64 -20.65 7.28
N VAL A 359 11.03 -19.44 6.92
CA VAL A 359 11.30 -19.04 5.53
C VAL A 359 12.77 -18.75 5.31
N GLU A 360 13.22 -18.99 4.08
CA GLU A 360 14.53 -18.54 3.60
C GLU A 360 14.41 -17.16 2.96
N LEU A 361 15.40 -16.32 3.19
CA LEU A 361 15.49 -14.97 2.63
C LEU A 361 16.69 -14.88 1.69
N LEU A 362 16.48 -14.34 0.50
CA LEU A 362 17.53 -13.95 -0.44
C LEU A 362 17.36 -12.48 -0.80
N PHE A 363 18.32 -11.65 -0.41
CA PHE A 363 18.33 -10.22 -0.69
C PHE A 363 18.94 -9.93 -2.07
N SER A 364 18.65 -8.76 -2.65
CA SER A 364 19.15 -8.37 -3.98
C SER A 364 20.67 -8.23 -4.07
N ASP A 365 21.36 -8.08 -2.94
CA ASP A 365 22.83 -8.08 -2.85
C ASP A 365 23.43 -9.51 -2.80
N ASN A 366 22.59 -10.54 -2.88
CA ASN A 366 22.89 -11.97 -2.73
C ASN A 366 23.26 -12.42 -1.31
N SER A 367 23.09 -11.56 -0.30
CA SER A 367 23.11 -12.03 1.09
C SER A 367 21.87 -12.89 1.36
N THR A 368 22.00 -13.82 2.32
CA THR A 368 20.95 -14.74 2.71
C THR A 368 20.61 -14.61 4.19
N GLY A 369 19.41 -15.03 4.55
CA GLY A 369 18.96 -15.07 5.93
C GLY A 369 17.79 -16.03 6.11
N SER A 370 17.23 -16.06 7.32
CA SER A 370 15.99 -16.79 7.61
C SER A 370 15.12 -15.99 8.60
N ALA A 371 13.82 -16.27 8.58
CA ALA A 371 12.86 -15.67 9.51
C ALA A 371 11.73 -16.65 9.84
N THR A 372 11.03 -16.40 10.94
CA THR A 372 9.75 -17.07 11.23
C THR A 372 8.63 -16.04 11.10
N ILE A 373 7.84 -16.13 10.02
CA ILE A 373 6.82 -15.13 9.70
C ILE A 373 5.49 -15.49 10.37
N SER A 374 4.99 -14.64 11.26
CA SER A 374 3.70 -14.87 11.93
C SER A 374 2.52 -14.47 11.04
N SER A 375 1.31 -14.82 11.46
CA SER A 375 0.09 -14.43 10.75
C SER A 375 -0.35 -12.98 10.97
N THR A 376 0.38 -12.21 11.79
CA THR A 376 0.01 -10.83 12.12
C THR A 376 1.07 -9.83 11.71
N LEU A 377 2.30 -10.02 12.19
CA LEU A 377 3.44 -9.15 11.96
C LEU A 377 4.72 -9.90 12.34
N THR A 378 5.67 -9.93 11.43
CA THR A 378 7.08 -10.21 11.71
C THR A 378 7.91 -9.08 11.12
N GLU A 379 8.85 -8.57 11.90
CA GLU A 379 9.82 -7.57 11.47
C GLU A 379 11.11 -8.26 10.98
N ILE A 380 11.51 -7.97 9.74
CA ILE A 380 12.68 -8.51 9.05
C ILE A 380 13.62 -7.33 8.77
N SER A 381 14.82 -7.34 9.36
CA SER A 381 15.84 -6.32 9.08
C SER A 381 16.36 -6.48 7.66
N LEU A 382 16.41 -5.36 6.93
CA LEU A 382 16.94 -5.31 5.57
C LEU A 382 18.38 -4.80 5.59
N PRO A 383 19.32 -5.45 4.87
CA PRO A 383 20.65 -4.90 4.65
C PRO A 383 20.58 -3.54 3.95
N GLN A 384 21.62 -2.72 4.08
CA GLN A 384 21.73 -1.46 3.33
C GLN A 384 21.97 -1.72 1.83
N GLY A 385 21.34 -0.93 0.96
CA GLY A 385 21.52 -0.98 -0.49
C GLY A 385 20.68 -2.02 -1.22
N VAL A 386 19.78 -2.75 -0.53
CA VAL A 386 18.94 -3.76 -1.17
C VAL A 386 17.68 -3.14 -1.79
N THR A 387 17.27 -3.66 -2.94
CA THR A 387 16.08 -3.21 -3.70
C THR A 387 14.96 -4.25 -3.72
N SER A 388 15.24 -5.47 -3.27
CA SER A 388 14.25 -6.54 -3.14
C SER A 388 14.69 -7.59 -2.13
N VAL A 389 13.71 -8.35 -1.61
CA VAL A 389 13.95 -9.60 -0.87
C VAL A 389 13.03 -10.69 -1.40
N ARG A 390 13.62 -11.84 -1.74
CA ARG A 390 12.88 -13.06 -2.10
C ARG A 390 12.71 -13.94 -0.86
N ILE A 391 11.46 -14.20 -0.51
CA ILE A 391 11.03 -15.02 0.62
C ILE A 391 10.59 -16.38 0.07
N GLY A 392 11.31 -17.43 0.45
CA GLY A 392 10.98 -18.81 0.13
C GLY A 392 10.18 -19.45 1.26
N VAL A 393 8.91 -19.74 0.99
CA VAL A 393 7.97 -20.38 1.92
C VAL A 393 7.85 -21.87 1.54
N PRO A 394 8.34 -22.80 2.36
CA PRO A 394 8.18 -24.23 2.10
C PRO A 394 6.71 -24.64 2.17
N THR A 395 6.28 -25.49 1.23
CA THR A 395 5.00 -26.23 1.33
C THR A 395 5.26 -27.61 1.91
N VAL A 396 4.27 -28.16 2.60
CA VAL A 396 4.32 -29.51 3.16
C VAL A 396 3.93 -30.50 2.07
N ASN A 397 4.48 -31.71 2.11
CA ASN A 397 4.05 -32.82 1.27
C ASN A 397 3.54 -33.92 2.19
N ASP A 398 2.36 -34.46 1.90
CA ASP A 398 1.88 -35.64 2.59
C ASP A 398 1.52 -36.79 1.64
N ALA A 399 0.47 -37.55 1.95
CA ALA A 399 0.03 -38.72 1.18
C ALA A 399 -1.52 -38.76 1.04
N THR A 400 -2.19 -37.66 1.35
CA THR A 400 -3.64 -37.51 1.41
C THR A 400 -4.07 -36.70 0.19
N HIS A 401 -5.00 -37.24 -0.60
CA HIS A 401 -5.56 -36.45 -1.69
C HIS A 401 -6.41 -35.30 -1.14
N GLU A 402 -6.04 -34.09 -1.51
CA GLU A 402 -6.70 -32.86 -1.11
C GLU A 402 -7.10 -32.01 -2.34
N SER A 403 -7.89 -30.97 -2.11
CA SER A 403 -8.19 -29.99 -3.17
C SER A 403 -7.07 -28.95 -3.20
N ASN A 404 -6.80 -28.34 -4.36
CA ASN A 404 -5.84 -27.23 -4.41
C ASN A 404 -6.18 -26.14 -3.40
N GLU A 405 -5.16 -25.71 -2.67
CA GLU A 405 -5.31 -24.75 -1.58
C GLU A 405 -4.48 -23.49 -1.81
N ASN A 406 -4.70 -22.44 -1.03
CA ASN A 406 -3.93 -21.20 -1.17
C ASN A 406 -3.63 -20.55 0.17
N PHE A 407 -2.51 -19.83 0.21
CA PHE A 407 -2.12 -18.90 1.27
C PHE A 407 -1.57 -17.62 0.64
N SER A 408 -1.36 -16.57 1.45
CA SER A 408 -0.82 -15.30 0.95
C SER A 408 0.25 -14.68 1.85
N LEU A 409 1.09 -13.84 1.25
CA LEU A 409 2.07 -13.00 1.94
C LEU A 409 1.63 -11.55 1.86
N ASP A 410 1.47 -10.91 3.03
CA ASP A 410 1.40 -9.46 3.17
C ASP A 410 2.81 -8.91 3.44
N ALA A 411 3.18 -7.80 2.81
CA ALA A 411 4.47 -7.14 2.98
C ALA A 411 4.32 -5.60 2.95
N TRP A 412 5.00 -4.90 3.87
CA TRP A 412 4.99 -3.43 3.95
C TRP A 412 6.22 -2.91 4.71
N VAL A 413 6.70 -1.70 4.43
CA VAL A 413 7.77 -1.04 5.20
C VAL A 413 7.19 0.04 6.10
N SER A 414 6.20 0.81 5.63
CA SER A 414 5.65 1.96 6.38
C SER A 414 4.82 1.52 7.59
N THR A 415 5.07 2.10 8.76
CA THR A 415 4.39 1.70 10.01
C THR A 415 2.87 1.92 9.98
N ASP A 416 2.39 2.82 9.13
CA ASP A 416 0.97 3.10 8.91
C ASP A 416 0.31 2.20 7.84
N LYS A 417 1.06 1.24 7.28
CA LYS A 417 0.63 0.32 6.20
C LYS A 417 0.24 1.00 4.89
N SER A 418 0.68 2.24 4.65
CA SER A 418 0.42 2.96 3.41
C SER A 418 0.95 2.25 2.14
N ASP A 419 1.99 1.43 2.28
CA ASP A 419 2.62 0.66 1.21
C ASP A 419 2.31 -0.86 1.28
N LEU A 420 1.28 -1.27 2.04
CA LEU A 420 0.94 -2.69 2.17
C LEU A 420 0.53 -3.31 0.84
N THR A 421 1.23 -4.39 0.49
CA THR A 421 0.95 -5.22 -0.68
C THR A 421 0.73 -6.67 -0.27
N SER A 422 -0.14 -7.38 -0.98
CA SER A 422 -0.44 -8.79 -0.77
C SER A 422 -0.29 -9.58 -2.07
N ALA A 423 0.19 -10.82 -1.99
CA ALA A 423 0.16 -11.79 -3.09
C ALA A 423 -0.18 -13.19 -2.57
N SER A 424 -0.92 -13.96 -3.36
CA SER A 424 -1.36 -15.32 -3.01
C SER A 424 -0.78 -16.35 -3.98
N VAL A 425 -0.42 -17.51 -3.43
CA VAL A 425 0.07 -18.67 -4.20
C VAL A 425 -0.84 -19.86 -3.95
N THR A 426 -1.04 -20.68 -4.98
CA THR A 426 -1.80 -21.94 -4.88
C THR A 426 -0.84 -23.12 -4.62
N VAL A 427 -1.13 -23.93 -3.61
CA VAL A 427 -0.53 -25.23 -3.38
C VAL A 427 -1.38 -26.27 -4.12
N VAL A 428 -0.74 -27.00 -5.01
CA VAL A 428 -1.37 -28.03 -5.83
C VAL A 428 -1.06 -29.38 -5.22
N ASP A 429 -2.10 -30.10 -4.87
CA ASP A 429 -1.99 -31.48 -4.40
C ASP A 429 -1.36 -32.34 -5.50
N ASN A 430 -0.35 -33.12 -5.10
CA ASN A 430 0.39 -34.01 -5.99
C ASN A 430 0.10 -35.49 -5.71
N ASP A 431 -0.82 -35.78 -4.77
CA ASP A 431 -1.19 -37.11 -4.37
C ASP A 431 -2.30 -37.72 -5.25
N PRO A 432 -2.32 -39.05 -5.40
CA PRO A 432 -3.36 -39.71 -6.19
C PRO A 432 -4.73 -39.66 -5.51
N ALA A 433 -5.76 -39.31 -6.29
CA ALA A 433 -7.14 -39.36 -5.82
C ALA A 433 -7.57 -40.77 -5.35
N GLU A 434 -8.17 -40.85 -4.15
CA GLU A 434 -8.80 -42.08 -3.67
C GLU A 434 -10.13 -42.31 -4.40
N VAL A 435 -10.36 -43.51 -4.96
CA VAL A 435 -11.69 -43.89 -5.49
C VAL A 435 -12.15 -45.18 -4.84
N GLY A 436 -13.19 -45.10 -4.02
CA GLY A 436 -13.85 -46.27 -3.47
C GLY A 436 -14.50 -47.14 -4.57
N ILE A 437 -14.38 -48.47 -4.46
CA ILE A 437 -15.13 -49.39 -5.34
C ILE A 437 -16.62 -49.27 -4.97
N ARG A 438 -17.44 -48.83 -5.92
CA ARG A 438 -18.92 -48.83 -5.86
C ARG A 438 -19.48 -49.82 -6.89
N GLY A 439 -19.35 -51.12 -6.59
CA GLY A 439 -19.64 -52.21 -7.54
C GLY A 439 -21.11 -52.61 -7.72
N CYS A 440 -21.97 -52.46 -6.71
CA CYS A 440 -23.40 -52.77 -6.77
C CYS A 440 -24.18 -51.83 -7.70
N SER A 441 -23.85 -50.54 -7.74
CA SER A 441 -24.57 -49.56 -8.58
C SER A 441 -24.30 -49.74 -10.08
N ASN A 442 -23.12 -50.23 -10.43
CA ASN A 442 -22.63 -50.37 -11.80
C ASN A 442 -22.38 -51.83 -12.23
N GLY A 443 -22.89 -52.80 -11.43
CA GLY A 443 -22.63 -54.21 -11.62
C GLY A 443 -23.88 -55.03 -11.99
N GLY A 444 -23.65 -56.13 -12.72
CA GLY A 444 -24.67 -57.06 -13.19
C GLY A 444 -24.32 -58.51 -12.88
N TRP A 445 -25.35 -59.30 -12.60
CA TRP A 445 -25.23 -60.71 -12.26
C TRP A 445 -25.45 -61.62 -13.47
N THR A 446 -24.60 -62.64 -13.58
CA THR A 446 -24.84 -63.80 -14.43
C THR A 446 -24.82 -65.04 -13.54
N SER A 447 -26.01 -65.58 -13.24
CA SER A 447 -26.18 -66.75 -12.37
C SER A 447 -27.13 -67.79 -12.96
N ALA A 448 -27.12 -69.00 -12.39
CA ALA A 448 -28.05 -70.07 -12.71
C ALA A 448 -29.40 -69.89 -11.99
N THR A 449 -30.46 -70.56 -12.45
CA THR A 449 -31.86 -70.32 -12.06
C THR A 449 -32.26 -70.62 -10.61
N ASN A 450 -31.32 -70.95 -9.71
CA ASN A 450 -31.59 -71.35 -8.32
C ASN A 450 -30.64 -70.71 -7.28
N SER A 451 -30.11 -69.51 -7.55
CA SER A 451 -29.28 -68.77 -6.59
C SER A 451 -29.99 -67.50 -6.09
N LEU A 452 -29.76 -67.14 -4.82
CA LEU A 452 -30.19 -65.86 -4.26
C LEU A 452 -28.94 -64.97 -4.11
N THR A 453 -28.82 -63.96 -4.96
CA THR A 453 -27.67 -63.04 -4.97
C THR A 453 -27.99 -61.76 -4.22
N TRP A 454 -26.96 -61.14 -3.61
CA TRP A 454 -27.08 -59.84 -2.97
C TRP A 454 -25.83 -59.00 -3.16
N CYS A 455 -26.03 -57.69 -3.11
CA CYS A 455 -24.96 -56.71 -3.18
C CYS A 455 -25.31 -55.55 -2.24
N SER A 456 -24.38 -55.15 -1.38
CA SER A 456 -24.53 -53.96 -0.54
C SER A 456 -23.24 -53.14 -0.53
N GLU A 457 -23.36 -51.82 -0.39
CA GLU A 457 -22.22 -50.90 -0.35
C GLU A 457 -22.32 -50.00 0.86
N ASN A 458 -21.17 -49.63 1.41
CA ASN A 458 -20.99 -48.51 2.31
C ASN A 458 -19.78 -47.66 1.85
N ASP A 459 -19.43 -46.62 2.60
CA ASP A 459 -18.42 -45.63 2.19
C ASP A 459 -17.02 -46.23 1.95
N THR A 460 -16.70 -47.40 2.52
CA THR A 460 -15.37 -48.00 2.46
C THR A 460 -15.33 -49.43 1.94
N VAL A 461 -16.48 -50.10 1.82
CA VAL A 461 -16.57 -51.52 1.43
C VAL A 461 -17.78 -51.79 0.53
N THR A 462 -17.55 -52.48 -0.59
CA THR A 462 -18.60 -53.15 -1.37
C THR A 462 -18.65 -54.63 -1.01
N TRP A 463 -19.82 -55.11 -0.58
CA TRP A 463 -20.11 -56.50 -0.29
C TRP A 463 -20.91 -57.16 -1.41
N ILE A 464 -20.43 -58.31 -1.87
CA ILE A 464 -21.05 -59.08 -2.94
C ILE A 464 -21.16 -60.52 -2.45
N GLY A 465 -22.35 -61.11 -2.53
CA GLY A 465 -22.56 -62.47 -2.05
C GLY A 465 -23.61 -63.25 -2.84
N ASP A 466 -23.55 -64.57 -2.67
CA ASP A 466 -24.45 -65.53 -3.31
C ASP A 466 -24.77 -66.67 -2.33
N TYR A 467 -26.03 -67.10 -2.33
CA TYR A 467 -26.60 -68.16 -1.50
C TYR A 467 -27.02 -69.33 -2.38
N HIS A 468 -26.55 -70.55 -2.10
CA HIS A 468 -26.85 -71.72 -2.94
C HIS A 468 -26.80 -73.07 -2.20
N ASN A 469 -27.45 -74.07 -2.81
CA ASN A 469 -27.56 -75.43 -2.26
C ASN A 469 -26.85 -76.54 -3.07
N SER A 470 -26.03 -76.17 -4.05
CA SER A 470 -25.34 -77.12 -4.92
C SER A 470 -24.10 -76.50 -5.61
N THR A 471 -23.34 -77.34 -6.33
CA THR A 471 -22.21 -76.90 -7.15
C THR A 471 -22.66 -75.94 -8.24
N HIS A 472 -22.13 -74.72 -8.25
CA HIS A 472 -22.46 -73.72 -9.26
C HIS A 472 -21.31 -72.72 -9.47
N SER A 473 -21.41 -71.97 -10.57
CA SER A 473 -20.50 -70.90 -10.94
C SER A 473 -21.31 -69.62 -11.08
N SER A 474 -20.89 -68.58 -10.39
CA SER A 474 -21.53 -67.27 -10.42
C SER A 474 -20.51 -66.22 -10.82
N ARG A 475 -20.97 -65.26 -11.61
CA ARG A 475 -20.14 -64.18 -12.14
C ARG A 475 -20.84 -62.84 -11.99
N PHE A 476 -20.09 -61.89 -11.42
CA PHE A 476 -20.48 -60.50 -11.26
C PHE A 476 -19.53 -59.60 -12.05
N GLU A 477 -20.07 -58.71 -12.85
CA GLU A 477 -19.32 -57.79 -13.70
C GLU A 477 -19.80 -56.37 -13.55
N GLY A 478 -18.89 -55.40 -13.64
CA GLY A 478 -19.26 -53.99 -13.67
C GLY A 478 -18.14 -53.12 -14.21
N THR A 479 -18.30 -51.81 -14.03
CA THR A 479 -17.33 -50.80 -14.43
C THR A 479 -16.92 -49.96 -13.22
N ILE A 480 -15.63 -49.68 -13.10
CA ILE A 480 -15.07 -48.71 -12.17
C ILE A 480 -14.78 -47.43 -12.96
N ASP A 481 -15.25 -46.30 -12.46
CA ASP A 481 -15.06 -44.97 -13.04
C ASP A 481 -14.00 -44.17 -12.26
N GLY A 482 -13.47 -43.10 -12.88
CA GLY A 482 -12.59 -42.14 -12.20
C GLY A 482 -11.12 -42.51 -12.21
N LEU A 483 -10.67 -43.36 -13.14
CA LEU A 483 -9.28 -43.80 -13.17
C LEU A 483 -8.36 -42.73 -13.77
N SER A 484 -7.22 -42.49 -13.12
CA SER A 484 -6.15 -41.65 -13.67
C SER A 484 -5.42 -42.38 -14.80
N ILE A 485 -5.57 -41.89 -16.04
CA ILE A 485 -4.92 -42.49 -17.21
C ILE A 485 -3.40 -42.30 -17.12
N GLY A 486 -2.63 -43.37 -17.34
CA GLY A 486 -1.18 -43.29 -17.51
C GLY A 486 -0.34 -43.34 -16.22
N SER A 487 -0.97 -43.27 -15.04
CA SER A 487 -0.29 -43.49 -13.74
C SER A 487 -0.34 -44.96 -13.33
N ALA A 488 0.65 -45.41 -12.56
CA ALA A 488 0.61 -46.74 -11.94
C ALA A 488 -0.36 -46.71 -10.76
N SER A 489 -1.42 -47.51 -10.85
CA SER A 489 -2.47 -47.61 -9.85
C SER A 489 -2.47 -48.94 -9.14
N THR A 490 -2.91 -48.94 -7.89
CA THR A 490 -2.87 -50.11 -7.02
C THR A 490 -4.26 -50.57 -6.63
N LEU A 491 -4.69 -51.73 -7.12
CA LEU A 491 -5.92 -52.35 -6.61
C LEU A 491 -5.63 -53.07 -5.29
N ASN A 492 -6.07 -52.48 -4.17
CA ASN A 492 -6.17 -53.16 -2.90
C ASN A 492 -7.58 -53.76 -2.76
N TYR A 493 -7.70 -55.05 -2.46
CA TYR A 493 -8.98 -55.61 -2.01
C TYR A 493 -8.75 -56.69 -0.95
N LYS A 494 -9.72 -56.84 -0.06
CA LYS A 494 -9.72 -57.85 1.00
C LYS A 494 -10.95 -58.73 0.88
N ILE A 495 -10.76 -60.01 0.59
CA ILE A 495 -11.86 -60.98 0.64
C ILE A 495 -12.23 -61.20 2.12
N LEU A 496 -13.46 -60.88 2.50
CA LEU A 496 -14.01 -61.13 3.83
C LEU A 496 -15.12 -62.18 3.73
N SER A 497 -14.92 -63.39 4.27
CA SER A 497 -15.93 -64.47 4.28
C SER A 497 -16.54 -64.63 5.67
N THR A 498 -17.86 -64.75 5.79
CA THR A 498 -18.56 -64.62 7.08
C THR A 498 -19.46 -65.79 7.49
N GLN A 499 -19.73 -66.83 6.67
CA GLN A 499 -20.56 -67.98 7.09
C GLN A 499 -20.17 -69.35 6.47
N ASP A 500 -20.78 -70.43 6.99
CA ASP A 500 -20.31 -71.83 7.06
C ASP A 500 -20.18 -72.60 5.72
N ILE A 501 -19.52 -73.78 5.79
CA ILE A 501 -18.53 -74.29 4.82
C ILE A 501 -19.01 -75.46 3.93
N GLY A 502 -18.72 -75.34 2.63
CA GLY A 502 -18.71 -76.43 1.65
C GLY A 502 -18.06 -76.04 0.32
N GLY A 503 -16.72 -75.95 0.30
CA GLY A 503 -15.90 -76.03 -0.93
C GLY A 503 -16.00 -74.89 -1.94
N LEU A 504 -15.43 -73.72 -1.65
CA LEU A 504 -14.90 -72.88 -2.74
C LEU A 504 -13.79 -73.64 -3.45
N SER A 505 -13.97 -73.91 -4.75
CA SER A 505 -12.92 -74.56 -5.55
C SER A 505 -12.00 -73.52 -6.19
N ARG A 506 -12.53 -72.33 -6.53
CA ARG A 506 -11.77 -71.24 -7.14
C ARG A 506 -12.53 -69.90 -7.12
N PHE A 507 -11.89 -68.81 -6.68
CA PHE A 507 -12.32 -67.43 -6.90
C PHE A 507 -11.34 -66.74 -7.86
N THR A 508 -11.86 -66.08 -8.88
CA THR A 508 -11.07 -65.42 -9.91
C THR A 508 -11.53 -63.98 -10.06
N VAL A 509 -10.59 -63.05 -9.96
CA VAL A 509 -10.77 -61.63 -10.22
C VAL A 509 -10.10 -61.33 -11.54
N GLU A 510 -10.84 -60.79 -12.49
CA GLU A 510 -10.34 -60.34 -13.78
C GLU A 510 -10.65 -58.85 -13.95
N MET A 511 -9.75 -58.13 -14.61
CA MET A 511 -9.94 -56.73 -14.96
C MET A 511 -9.58 -56.50 -16.42
N ASP A 512 -10.30 -55.59 -17.07
CA ASP A 512 -10.02 -55.08 -18.40
C ASP A 512 -9.82 -53.56 -18.32
N TYR A 513 -8.56 -53.17 -18.46
CA TYR A 513 -8.09 -51.80 -18.39
C TYR A 513 -8.12 -51.08 -19.75
N GLY A 514 -8.86 -51.62 -20.73
CA GLY A 514 -8.91 -51.14 -22.12
C GLY A 514 -8.05 -51.95 -23.10
N ASN A 515 -7.29 -52.93 -22.61
CA ASN A 515 -6.40 -53.80 -23.40
C ASN A 515 -6.81 -55.29 -23.33
N GLY A 516 -8.03 -55.58 -22.89
CA GLY A 516 -8.56 -56.92 -22.73
C GLY A 516 -8.44 -57.43 -21.28
N TRP A 517 -9.13 -58.54 -21.03
CA TRP A 517 -9.22 -59.15 -19.70
C TRP A 517 -7.91 -59.78 -19.25
N VAL A 518 -7.47 -59.42 -18.05
CA VAL A 518 -6.33 -60.02 -17.35
C VAL A 518 -6.83 -60.58 -16.03
N THR A 519 -6.47 -61.83 -15.72
CA THR A 519 -6.71 -62.40 -14.39
C THR A 519 -5.75 -61.76 -13.39
N VAL A 520 -6.29 -60.97 -12.47
CA VAL A 520 -5.52 -60.29 -11.42
C VAL A 520 -5.54 -61.11 -10.13
N GLY A 521 -6.66 -61.76 -9.81
CA GLY A 521 -6.78 -62.66 -8.67
C GLY A 521 -7.12 -64.07 -9.12
N ASN A 522 -6.43 -65.08 -8.60
CA ASN A 522 -6.82 -66.48 -8.79
C ASN A 522 -6.59 -67.26 -7.50
N TYR A 523 -7.60 -67.26 -6.65
CA TYR A 523 -7.58 -67.88 -5.36
C TYR A 523 -8.11 -69.31 -5.43
N ARG A 524 -7.33 -70.24 -4.89
CA ARG A 524 -7.75 -71.62 -4.65
C ARG A 524 -7.49 -71.92 -3.19
N SER A 525 -8.54 -72.02 -2.39
CA SER A 525 -8.42 -72.58 -1.06
C SER A 525 -9.68 -73.33 -0.67
N ARG A 526 -9.51 -74.27 0.25
CA ARG A 526 -10.62 -74.81 1.02
C ARG A 526 -10.90 -73.81 2.12
N VAL A 527 -12.00 -73.07 2.01
CA VAL A 527 -12.40 -72.08 3.02
C VAL A 527 -12.83 -72.82 4.28
N TYR A 528 -12.20 -72.52 5.43
CA TYR A 528 -12.53 -73.09 6.73
C TYR A 528 -12.92 -71.96 7.70
N SER A 529 -14.11 -72.07 8.30
CA SER A 529 -14.70 -71.47 9.53
C SER A 529 -14.26 -70.10 10.09
N ARG A 530 -13.36 -69.34 9.45
CA ARG A 530 -12.88 -68.05 9.93
C ARG A 530 -12.74 -67.06 8.79
N PRO A 531 -13.04 -65.77 9.01
CA PRO A 531 -12.71 -64.72 8.07
C PRO A 531 -11.20 -64.75 7.79
N THR A 532 -10.82 -65.01 6.54
CA THR A 532 -9.44 -64.89 6.09
C THR A 532 -9.32 -63.59 5.31
N THR A 533 -8.75 -62.57 5.94
CA THR A 533 -8.33 -61.37 5.23
C THR A 533 -7.08 -61.70 4.43
N VAL A 534 -7.17 -61.59 3.11
CA VAL A 534 -6.00 -61.67 2.23
C VAL A 534 -5.92 -60.37 1.46
N SER A 535 -4.91 -59.57 1.79
CA SER A 535 -4.60 -58.36 1.03
C SER A 535 -3.91 -58.74 -0.26
N TYR A 536 -4.39 -58.18 -1.35
CA TYR A 536 -3.72 -58.24 -2.63
C TYR A 536 -3.54 -56.82 -3.16
N THR A 537 -2.34 -56.55 -3.68
CA THR A 537 -1.90 -55.29 -4.24
C THR A 537 -1.52 -55.59 -5.68
N TYR A 538 -2.15 -54.92 -6.63
CA TYR A 538 -1.87 -55.10 -8.06
C TYR A 538 -1.56 -53.77 -8.70
N ASP A 539 -0.39 -53.68 -9.31
CA ASP A 539 0.02 -52.51 -10.08
C ASP A 539 -0.49 -52.62 -11.51
N PHE A 540 -1.13 -51.57 -12.01
CA PHE A 540 -1.55 -51.48 -13.40
C PHE A 540 -1.52 -50.03 -13.89
N THR A 541 -1.54 -49.83 -15.21
CA THR A 541 -1.59 -48.49 -15.82
C THR A 541 -2.87 -48.39 -16.64
N PRO A 542 -3.88 -47.61 -16.20
CA PRO A 542 -5.14 -47.47 -16.93
C PRO A 542 -4.93 -46.82 -18.30
N ALA A 543 -5.55 -47.38 -19.35
CA ALA A 543 -5.60 -46.76 -20.69
C ALA A 543 -6.88 -45.93 -20.91
N SER A 544 -7.76 -45.88 -19.90
CA SER A 544 -9.08 -45.25 -19.92
C SER A 544 -9.45 -44.81 -18.51
N THR A 545 -10.29 -43.78 -18.39
CA THR A 545 -10.87 -43.34 -17.11
C THR A 545 -11.90 -44.33 -16.53
N GLN A 546 -12.17 -45.41 -17.27
CA GLN A 546 -13.02 -46.52 -16.88
C GLN A 546 -12.30 -47.86 -17.07
N ALA A 547 -12.45 -48.79 -16.12
CA ALA A 547 -12.05 -50.19 -16.28
C ALA A 547 -13.22 -51.13 -15.98
N LYS A 548 -13.30 -52.23 -16.73
CA LYS A 548 -14.28 -53.28 -16.45
C LYS A 548 -13.68 -54.27 -15.48
N TYR A 549 -14.48 -54.77 -14.54
CA TYR A 549 -14.08 -55.83 -13.64
C TYR A 549 -15.02 -57.02 -13.76
N ARG A 550 -14.49 -58.19 -13.43
CA ARG A 550 -15.23 -59.44 -13.38
C ARG A 550 -14.77 -60.26 -12.20
N LEU A 551 -15.73 -60.67 -11.40
CA LEU A 551 -15.54 -61.55 -10.26
C LEU A 551 -16.24 -62.86 -10.59
N THR A 552 -15.49 -63.96 -10.56
CA THR A 552 -16.03 -65.30 -10.85
C THR A 552 -15.69 -66.22 -9.70
N TRP A 553 -16.71 -66.80 -9.05
CA TRP A 553 -16.52 -67.84 -8.05
C TRP A 553 -17.13 -69.14 -8.51
N ASN A 554 -16.41 -70.23 -8.23
CA ASN A 554 -16.82 -71.59 -8.51
C ASN A 554 -16.90 -72.32 -7.18
N ILE A 555 -18.12 -72.64 -6.76
CA ILE A 555 -18.39 -73.26 -5.48
C ILE A 555 -18.89 -74.67 -5.71
N THR A 556 -18.33 -75.60 -4.96
CA THR A 556 -18.57 -77.03 -5.01
C THR A 556 -18.90 -77.49 -3.60
N SER A 557 -20.20 -77.65 -3.31
CA SER A 557 -20.64 -78.15 -2.01
C SER A 557 -20.06 -79.53 -1.71
N ASP A 558 -19.50 -79.71 -0.52
CA ASP A 558 -19.10 -81.04 -0.02
C ASP A 558 -20.21 -81.72 0.81
N ARG A 559 -21.37 -81.07 0.93
CA ARG A 559 -22.53 -81.57 1.68
C ARG A 559 -23.72 -81.94 0.78
N PRO A 560 -24.37 -83.11 1.01
CA PRO A 560 -25.56 -83.52 0.26
C PRO A 560 -26.82 -82.67 0.51
N ASP A 561 -26.87 -81.91 1.62
CA ASP A 561 -28.02 -81.09 2.05
C ASP A 561 -27.90 -79.61 1.70
N GLY A 562 -26.80 -79.18 1.07
CA GLY A 562 -26.75 -77.98 0.26
C GLY A 562 -27.05 -76.66 0.98
N GLY A 563 -26.17 -76.22 1.88
CA GLY A 563 -26.23 -74.85 2.40
C GLY A 563 -24.85 -74.24 2.43
N ASP A 564 -24.51 -73.46 1.39
CA ASP A 564 -23.22 -72.78 1.27
C ASP A 564 -23.47 -71.31 0.90
N ASP A 565 -22.91 -70.40 1.71
CA ASP A 565 -23.07 -68.96 1.56
C ASP A 565 -21.68 -68.33 1.41
N ILE A 566 -21.45 -67.63 0.29
CA ILE A 566 -20.24 -66.81 0.12
C ILE A 566 -20.61 -65.34 0.23
N SER A 567 -19.82 -64.61 1.02
CA SER A 567 -19.78 -63.15 1.00
C SER A 567 -18.35 -62.72 0.70
N ILE A 568 -18.19 -61.70 -0.13
CA ILE A 568 -16.89 -61.11 -0.47
C ILE A 568 -17.01 -59.61 -0.26
N GLY A 569 -16.27 -59.08 0.71
CA GLY A 569 -15.99 -57.66 0.81
C GLY A 569 -14.92 -57.24 -0.21
N LEU A 570 -15.00 -56.00 -0.68
CA LEU A 570 -13.96 -55.30 -1.44
C LEU A 570 -13.80 -53.92 -0.80
N GLU A 571 -12.64 -53.64 -0.22
CA GLU A 571 -12.33 -52.34 0.42
C GLU A 571 -11.48 -51.48 -0.52
N ASN A 572 -11.72 -50.15 -0.53
CA ASN A 572 -11.04 -49.03 -1.21
C ASN A 572 -9.99 -49.30 -2.31
N VAL A 573 -10.10 -48.59 -3.45
CA VAL A 573 -9.00 -48.47 -4.42
C VAL A 573 -8.26 -47.15 -4.22
N THR A 574 -6.95 -47.25 -4.03
CA THR A 574 -6.02 -46.13 -4.03
C THR A 574 -5.34 -46.08 -5.41
N TRP A 575 -5.49 -45.00 -6.16
CA TRP A 575 -5.02 -44.93 -7.55
C TRP A 575 -3.60 -44.45 -7.71
#